data_AF-A0A328STD4-F1
#
_entry.id   AF-A0A328STD4-F1
#
_cell.length_a   1.000
_cell.length_b   1.000
_cell.length_c   1.000
_cell.angle_alpha   90.00
_cell.angle_beta   90.00
_cell.angle_gamma   90.00
#
_symmetry.space_group_name_H-M   'P 1'
#
loop_
_entity.id
_entity.type
_entity.pdbx_description
1 polymer ?
#
loop_
_entity_poly.entity_id
_entity_poly.type
_entity_poly.pdbx_seq_one_letter_code
_entity_poly.pdbx_strand_id
1 'polypeptide(L)'
;IFAVLAYLFVGLNPLQASHSLPVLFISGFTAICAMLLPGISGSSLLLLLGQYEYMIEVLHRISIVEIIVFLLGAGCGFMIMSRIIKYLLEHHKQLTVAALIGIMLGSLRVPMQNIVTGNVFSLVICLVILVIAMVIVLAIDTWFNYEII
;
A
#
# COMPACT_ATOMS: atom_id res chain seq x y z
N ILE A 1 -15.71 -22.31 -2.61
CA ILE A 1 -15.43 -21.62 -3.89
C ILE A 1 -14.16 -20.78 -3.81
N PHE A 2 -14.08 -19.73 -2.98
CA PHE A 2 -12.86 -18.90 -2.86
C PHE A 2 -11.60 -19.67 -2.45
N ALA A 3 -11.71 -20.62 -1.52
CA ALA A 3 -10.57 -21.47 -1.13
C ALA A 3 -10.07 -22.41 -2.25
N VAL A 4 -10.99 -22.90 -3.10
CA VAL A 4 -10.66 -23.79 -4.24
C VAL A 4 -10.03 -22.98 -5.38
N LEU A 5 -10.56 -21.79 -5.65
CA LEU A 5 -9.95 -20.83 -6.58
C LEU A 5 -8.56 -20.40 -6.11
N ALA A 6 -8.39 -20.06 -4.83
CA ALA A 6 -7.10 -19.69 -4.27
C ALA A 6 -6.10 -20.85 -4.33
N TYR A 7 -6.52 -22.07 -4.00
CA TYR A 7 -5.67 -23.26 -4.11
C TYR A 7 -5.26 -23.56 -5.55
N LEU A 8 -6.17 -23.44 -6.52
CA LEU A 8 -5.84 -23.58 -7.94
C LEU A 8 -4.89 -22.47 -8.43
N PHE A 9 -5.10 -21.23 -8.00
CA PHE A 9 -4.24 -20.10 -8.38
C PHE A 9 -2.83 -20.21 -7.79
N VAL A 10 -2.71 -20.73 -6.55
CA VAL A 10 -1.43 -20.98 -5.88
C VAL A 10 -0.75 -22.26 -6.40
N GLY A 11 -1.53 -23.27 -6.82
CA GLY A 11 -1.05 -24.51 -7.40
C GLY A 11 -0.50 -24.38 -8.83
N LEU A 12 -0.87 -23.30 -9.54
CA LEU A 12 -0.20 -22.87 -10.77
C LEU A 12 1.12 -22.19 -10.42
N ASN A 13 2.11 -23.00 -10.00
CA ASN A 13 3.53 -22.67 -9.81
C ASN A 13 3.93 -21.19 -10.12
N PRO A 14 3.83 -20.25 -9.16
CA PRO A 14 4.24 -18.86 -9.37
C PRO A 14 5.77 -18.71 -9.51
N LEU A 15 6.52 -19.80 -9.28
CA LEU A 15 7.98 -19.88 -9.40
C LEU A 15 8.50 -19.83 -10.85
N GLN A 16 7.61 -19.75 -11.83
CA GLN A 16 7.94 -19.43 -13.22
C GLN A 16 6.93 -18.43 -13.80
N ALA A 17 6.60 -17.37 -13.05
CA ALA A 17 6.04 -16.19 -13.71
C ALA A 17 7.05 -15.76 -14.78
N SER A 18 6.79 -16.14 -16.03
CA SER A 18 7.63 -15.76 -17.16
C SER A 18 7.84 -14.26 -17.06
N HIS A 19 9.10 -13.83 -17.04
CA HIS A 19 9.49 -12.41 -17.00
C HIS A 19 9.21 -11.75 -18.36
N SER A 20 8.01 -11.98 -18.87
CA SER A 20 7.51 -11.50 -20.14
C SER A 20 7.01 -10.07 -19.96
N LEU A 21 7.10 -9.29 -21.03
CA LEU A 21 6.67 -7.89 -21.04
C LEU A 21 5.24 -7.68 -20.52
N PRO A 22 4.23 -8.54 -20.84
CA PRO A 22 2.88 -8.37 -20.28
C PRO A 22 2.83 -8.55 -18.76
N VAL A 23 3.58 -9.51 -18.21
CA VAL A 23 3.66 -9.72 -16.77
C VAL A 23 4.29 -8.51 -16.09
N LEU A 24 5.32 -7.92 -16.71
CA LEU A 24 5.95 -6.71 -16.23
C LEU A 24 4.99 -5.52 -16.20
N PHE A 25 4.23 -5.33 -17.28
CA PHE A 25 3.20 -4.29 -17.33
C PHE A 25 2.17 -4.45 -16.21
N ILE A 26 1.64 -5.67 -16.02
CA ILE A 26 0.66 -5.96 -14.96
C ILE A 26 1.27 -5.83 -13.57
N SER A 27 2.53 -6.20 -13.38
CA SER A 27 3.23 -6.02 -12.11
C SER A 27 3.41 -4.54 -11.77
N GLY A 28 3.74 -3.69 -12.76
CA GLY A 28 3.84 -2.24 -12.56
C GLY A 28 2.48 -1.62 -12.24
N PHE A 29 1.45 -2.05 -12.97
CA PHE A 29 0.06 -1.63 -12.73
C PHE A 29 -0.42 -2.00 -11.31
N THR A 30 -0.21 -3.24 -10.88
CA THR A 30 -0.67 -3.71 -9.56
C THR A 30 0.15 -3.14 -8.42
N ALA A 31 1.47 -2.98 -8.60
CA ALA A 31 2.36 -2.37 -7.60
C ALA A 31 2.00 -0.91 -7.32
N ILE A 32 1.74 -0.10 -8.35
CA ILE A 32 1.33 1.30 -8.14
C ILE A 32 -0.08 1.41 -7.55
N CYS A 33 -0.99 0.50 -7.94
CA CYS A 33 -2.32 0.45 -7.34
C CYS A 33 -2.22 0.17 -5.83
N ALA A 34 -1.36 -0.77 -5.44
CA ALA A 34 -1.09 -1.05 -4.03
C ALA A 34 -0.47 0.15 -3.30
N MET A 35 0.48 0.86 -3.91
CA MET A 35 1.09 2.07 -3.32
C MET A 35 0.10 3.22 -3.12
N LEU A 36 -0.94 3.32 -3.93
CA LEU A 36 -1.96 4.35 -3.80
C LEU A 36 -2.92 4.08 -2.63
N LEU A 37 -3.07 2.83 -2.20
CA LEU A 37 -3.87 2.49 -1.03
C LEU A 37 -3.01 2.63 0.24
N PRO A 38 -3.47 3.39 1.25
CA PRO A 38 -2.71 3.56 2.49
C PRO A 38 -2.56 2.23 3.20
N GLY A 39 -1.36 1.92 3.70
CA GLY A 39 -1.09 0.71 4.48
C GLY A 39 -0.73 -0.54 3.68
N ILE A 40 -0.72 -0.50 2.33
CA ILE A 40 -0.21 -1.59 1.49
C ILE A 40 1.03 -1.12 0.73
N SER A 41 2.12 -1.90 0.77
CA SER A 41 3.35 -1.58 0.03
C SER A 41 3.39 -2.26 -1.33
N GLY A 42 3.69 -1.50 -2.39
CA GLY A 42 3.89 -2.04 -3.73
C GLY A 42 5.08 -2.99 -3.85
N SER A 43 6.15 -2.80 -3.06
CA SER A 43 7.30 -3.70 -3.07
C SER A 43 6.97 -5.09 -2.53
N SER A 44 6.11 -5.17 -1.51
CA SER A 44 5.62 -6.43 -0.97
C SER A 44 4.78 -7.17 -2.01
N LEU A 45 3.98 -6.45 -2.79
CA LEU A 45 3.20 -7.05 -3.88
C LEU A 45 4.12 -7.58 -4.99
N LEU A 46 5.17 -6.85 -5.36
CA LEU A 46 6.18 -7.32 -6.32
C LEU A 46 6.95 -8.55 -5.82
N LEU A 47 7.27 -8.63 -4.52
CA LEU A 47 7.89 -9.81 -3.91
C LEU A 47 6.95 -11.02 -3.99
N LEU A 48 5.67 -10.84 -3.69
CA LEU A 48 4.66 -11.90 -3.81
C LEU A 48 4.46 -12.36 -5.26
N LEU A 49 4.60 -11.45 -6.24
CA LEU A 49 4.55 -11.77 -7.67
C LEU A 49 5.86 -12.36 -8.23
N GLY A 50 6.92 -12.47 -7.41
CA GLY A 50 8.24 -12.93 -7.86
C GLY A 50 8.94 -11.99 -8.85
N GLN A 51 8.45 -10.76 -9.02
CA GLN A 51 9.01 -9.78 -9.96
C GLN A 51 9.96 -8.78 -9.31
N TYR A 52 10.04 -8.75 -7.97
CA TYR A 52 10.90 -7.81 -7.26
C TYR A 52 12.38 -7.98 -7.63
N GLU A 53 12.94 -9.19 -7.43
CA GLU A 53 14.35 -9.47 -7.74
C GLU A 53 14.66 -9.26 -9.22
N TYR A 54 13.75 -9.68 -10.11
CA TYR A 54 13.90 -9.47 -11.54
C TYR A 54 13.96 -7.97 -11.91
N MET A 55 13.09 -7.14 -11.33
CA MET A 55 13.09 -5.70 -11.58
C MET A 55 14.37 -5.03 -11.07
N ILE A 56 14.90 -5.49 -9.93
CA ILE A 56 16.19 -5.03 -9.42
C ILE A 56 17.31 -5.39 -10.40
N GLU A 57 17.33 -6.61 -10.95
CA GLU A 57 18.32 -7.01 -11.95
C GLU A 57 18.21 -6.20 -13.24
N VAL A 58 16.98 -5.99 -13.75
CA VAL A 58 16.67 -5.14 -14.91
C VAL A 58 17.19 -3.72 -14.73
N LEU A 59 17.05 -3.15 -13.53
CA LEU A 59 17.60 -1.83 -13.20
C LEU A 59 19.14 -1.83 -13.23
N HIS A 60 19.78 -2.86 -12.65
CA HIS A 60 21.24 -2.97 -12.65
C HIS A 60 21.81 -3.15 -14.06
N ARG A 61 21.11 -3.90 -14.93
CA ARG A 61 21.48 -4.11 -16.33
C ARG A 61 21.02 -2.99 -17.27
N ILE A 62 20.27 -2.00 -16.75
CA ILE A 62 19.69 -0.88 -17.51
C ILE A 62 18.94 -1.40 -18.74
N SER A 63 18.08 -2.40 -18.55
CA SER A 63 17.27 -2.95 -19.63
C SER A 63 16.07 -2.05 -19.90
N ILE A 64 16.26 -1.11 -20.84
CA ILE A 64 15.35 0.02 -21.08
C ILE A 64 13.93 -0.45 -21.47
N VAL A 65 13.83 -1.54 -22.23
CA VAL A 65 12.53 -2.04 -22.73
C VAL A 65 11.64 -2.47 -21.56
N GLU A 66 12.18 -3.27 -20.66
CA GLU A 66 11.52 -3.79 -19.47
C GLU A 66 11.13 -2.65 -18.52
N ILE A 67 12.06 -1.71 -18.29
CA ILE A 67 11.81 -0.53 -17.45
C ILE A 67 10.65 0.29 -18.02
N ILE A 68 10.65 0.58 -19.32
CA ILE A 68 9.59 1.35 -19.96
C ILE A 68 8.26 0.62 -19.86
N VAL A 69 8.22 -0.69 -20.13
CA VAL A 69 6.97 -1.47 -20.05
C VAL A 69 6.41 -1.48 -18.61
N PHE A 70 7.27 -1.65 -17.62
CA PHE A 70 6.89 -1.55 -16.21
C PHE A 70 6.34 -0.16 -15.87
N LEU A 71 7.04 0.90 -16.30
CA LEU A 71 6.62 2.29 -16.07
C LEU A 71 5.34 2.65 -16.80
N LEU A 72 5.09 2.10 -17.99
CA LEU A 72 3.82 2.27 -18.69
C LEU A 72 2.67 1.60 -17.92
N GLY A 73 2.92 0.41 -17.37
CA GLY A 73 1.98 -0.27 -16.48
C GLY A 73 1.67 0.56 -15.23
N ALA A 74 2.71 1.06 -14.57
CA ALA A 74 2.59 1.93 -13.41
C ALA A 74 1.90 3.27 -13.74
N GLY A 75 2.21 3.90 -14.88
CA GLY A 75 1.55 5.13 -15.31
C GLY A 75 0.07 4.93 -15.56
N CYS A 76 -0.30 3.86 -16.28
CA CYS A 76 -1.69 3.50 -16.55
C CYS A 76 -2.45 3.19 -15.24
N GLY A 77 -1.84 2.40 -14.36
CA GLY A 77 -2.40 2.07 -13.04
C GLY A 77 -2.61 3.30 -12.16
N PHE A 78 -1.64 4.21 -12.14
CA PHE A 78 -1.76 5.46 -11.40
C PHE A 78 -2.93 6.30 -11.90
N MET A 79 -3.06 6.49 -13.22
CA MET A 79 -4.15 7.29 -13.81
C MET A 79 -5.52 6.69 -13.52
N ILE A 80 -5.66 5.37 -13.61
CA ILE A 80 -6.92 4.67 -13.35
C ILE A 80 -7.27 4.71 -11.86
N MET A 81 -6.33 4.30 -11.00
CA MET A 81 -6.60 4.17 -9.58
C MET A 81 -6.79 5.54 -8.90
N SER A 82 -6.06 6.57 -9.33
CA SER A 82 -6.29 7.94 -8.83
C SER A 82 -7.70 8.44 -9.14
N ARG A 83 -8.26 8.11 -10.32
CA ARG A 83 -9.65 8.44 -10.67
C ARG A 83 -10.64 7.63 -9.84
N ILE A 84 -10.38 6.34 -9.64
CA ILE A 84 -11.22 5.46 -8.82
C ILE A 84 -11.31 6.00 -7.40
N ILE A 85 -10.17 6.27 -6.74
CA ILE A 85 -10.13 6.82 -5.38
C ILE A 85 -10.83 8.17 -5.33
N LYS A 86 -10.58 9.05 -6.29
CA LYS A 86 -11.27 10.36 -6.37
C LYS A 86 -12.79 10.18 -6.47
N TYR A 87 -13.26 9.31 -7.36
CA TYR A 87 -14.68 9.03 -7.54
C TYR A 87 -15.33 8.47 -6.26
N LEU A 88 -14.65 7.52 -5.60
CA LEU A 88 -15.06 6.93 -4.31
C LEU A 88 -15.14 7.97 -3.19
N LEU A 89 -14.22 8.94 -3.16
CA LEU A 89 -14.25 10.03 -2.19
C LEU A 89 -15.34 11.07 -2.50
N GLU A 90 -15.68 11.30 -3.77
CA GLU A 90 -16.73 12.24 -4.16
C GLU A 90 -18.14 11.68 -3.94
N HIS A 91 -18.38 10.41 -4.31
CA HIS A 91 -19.72 9.80 -4.22
C HIS A 91 -19.98 9.05 -2.91
N HIS A 92 -18.94 8.50 -2.28
CA HIS A 92 -19.06 7.68 -1.06
C HIS A 92 -18.04 8.07 0.02
N LYS A 93 -17.87 9.38 0.26
CA LYS A 93 -16.85 9.93 1.18
C LYS A 93 -16.77 9.20 2.52
N GLN A 94 -17.89 9.02 3.20
CA GLN A 94 -17.92 8.42 4.54
C GLN A 94 -17.40 6.98 4.53
N LEU A 95 -17.87 6.16 3.58
CA LEU A 95 -17.49 4.74 3.49
C LEU A 95 -16.02 4.60 3.07
N THR A 96 -15.58 5.41 2.11
CA THR A 96 -14.20 5.41 1.61
C THR A 96 -13.23 5.86 2.70
N VAL A 97 -13.51 6.96 3.40
CA VAL A 97 -12.66 7.43 4.50
C VAL A 97 -12.62 6.39 5.64
N ALA A 98 -13.75 5.79 6.01
CA ALA A 98 -13.77 4.74 7.02
C ALA A 98 -12.94 3.51 6.60
N ALA A 99 -13.02 3.11 5.32
CA ALA A 99 -12.21 2.02 4.78
C ALA A 99 -10.71 2.36 4.81
N LEU A 100 -10.32 3.56 4.38
CA LEU A 100 -8.92 4.01 4.40
C LEU A 100 -8.36 4.06 5.83
N ILE A 101 -9.13 4.61 6.78
CA ILE A 101 -8.78 4.60 8.22
C ILE A 101 -8.64 3.15 8.72
N GLY A 102 -9.56 2.26 8.33
CA GLY A 102 -9.49 0.84 8.68
C GLY A 102 -8.20 0.17 8.19
N ILE A 103 -7.78 0.44 6.95
CA ILE A 103 -6.52 -0.11 6.42
C ILE A 103 -5.31 0.49 7.15
N MET A 104 -5.31 1.80 7.43
CA MET A 104 -4.26 2.45 8.23
C MET A 104 -4.14 1.83 9.62
N LEU A 105 -5.27 1.65 10.34
CA LEU A 105 -5.30 0.98 11.63
C LEU A 105 -4.82 -0.47 11.55
N GLY A 106 -5.17 -1.19 10.48
CA GLY A 106 -4.68 -2.55 10.23
C GLY A 106 -3.15 -2.63 10.12
N SER A 107 -2.52 -1.63 9.48
CA SER A 107 -1.06 -1.58 9.33
C SER A 107 -0.31 -1.38 10.66
N LEU A 108 -0.96 -0.80 11.68
CA LEU A 108 -0.38 -0.61 13.01
C LEU A 108 -0.12 -1.93 13.76
N ARG A 109 -0.69 -3.05 13.32
CA ARG A 109 -0.50 -4.35 13.96
C ARG A 109 0.97 -4.74 14.08
N VAL A 110 1.76 -4.55 13.02
CA VAL A 110 3.18 -4.97 13.00
C VAL A 110 4.03 -4.12 13.96
N PRO A 111 3.98 -2.77 13.93
CA PRO A 111 4.63 -1.94 14.95
C PRO A 111 4.19 -2.27 16.37
N MET A 112 2.89 -2.48 16.60
CA MET A 112 2.35 -2.82 17.93
C MET A 112 2.95 -4.11 18.48
N GLN A 113 3.11 -5.13 17.64
CA GLN A 113 3.76 -6.38 18.05
C GLN A 113 5.21 -6.14 18.48
N ASN A 114 5.98 -5.37 17.71
CA ASN A 114 7.37 -5.05 18.03
C ASN A 114 7.51 -4.27 19.35
N ILE A 115 6.57 -3.37 19.65
CA ILE A 115 6.57 -2.57 20.88
C ILE A 115 6.17 -3.43 22.09
N VAL A 116 5.16 -4.30 21.94
CA VAL A 116 4.67 -5.18 23.03
C VAL A 116 5.68 -6.27 23.40
N THR A 117 6.41 -6.81 22.43
CA THR A 117 7.51 -7.75 22.71
C THR A 117 8.78 -7.06 23.23
N GLY A 118 8.84 -5.73 23.12
CA GLY A 118 9.94 -4.91 23.60
C GLY A 118 9.89 -4.66 25.11
N ASN A 119 10.64 -3.63 25.54
CA ASN A 119 10.73 -3.28 26.95
C ASN A 119 9.53 -2.43 27.40
N VAL A 120 9.14 -2.52 28.68
CA VAL A 120 7.98 -1.77 29.24
C VAL A 120 8.13 -0.26 29.06
N PHE A 121 9.37 0.24 29.08
CA PHE A 121 9.69 1.64 28.82
C PHE A 121 9.27 2.11 27.42
N SER A 122 9.42 1.26 26.39
CA SER A 122 9.00 1.59 25.01
C SER A 122 7.48 1.68 24.88
N LEU A 123 6.73 0.85 25.61
CA LEU A 123 5.26 0.94 25.69
C LEU A 123 4.82 2.25 26.33
N VAL A 124 5.46 2.67 27.43
CA VAL A 124 5.15 3.93 28.10
C VAL A 124 5.40 5.12 27.17
N ILE A 125 6.55 5.14 26.47
CA ILE A 125 6.85 6.20 25.50
C ILE A 125 5.81 6.24 24.37
N CYS A 126 5.41 5.08 23.83
CA CYS A 126 4.40 5.01 22.78
C CYS A 126 3.06 5.61 23.22
N LEU A 127 2.61 5.28 24.44
CA LEU A 127 1.38 5.85 25.01
C LEU A 127 1.48 7.36 25.23
N VAL A 128 2.60 7.85 25.75
CA VAL A 128 2.84 9.28 25.95
C VAL A 128 2.80 10.03 24.62
N ILE A 129 3.50 9.53 23.58
CA ILE A 129 3.49 10.13 22.24
C ILE A 129 2.09 10.12 21.65
N LEU A 130 1.33 9.04 21.81
CA LEU A 130 -0.04 8.92 21.28
C LEU A 130 -0.98 9.95 21.94
N VAL A 131 -0.89 10.13 23.26
CA VAL A 131 -1.66 11.16 23.98
C VAL A 131 -1.27 12.56 23.52
N ILE A 132 0.03 12.85 23.43
CA ILE A 132 0.51 14.16 22.96
C ILE A 132 0.02 14.43 21.52
N ALA A 133 0.14 13.45 20.62
CA ALA A 133 -0.33 13.57 19.25
C ALA A 133 -1.86 13.83 19.19
N MET A 134 -2.64 13.13 20.01
CA MET A 134 -4.09 13.35 20.09
C MET A 134 -4.44 14.77 20.56
N VAL A 135 -3.74 15.27 21.59
CA VAL A 135 -3.94 16.64 22.10
C VAL A 135 -3.58 17.67 21.04
N ILE A 136 -2.47 17.48 20.31
CA ILE A 136 -2.05 18.37 19.23
C ILE A 136 -3.10 18.41 18.12
N VAL A 137 -3.61 17.25 17.68
CA VAL A 137 -4.64 17.17 16.62
C VAL A 137 -5.91 17.92 17.04
N LEU A 138 -6.37 17.72 18.28
CA LEU A 138 -7.54 18.42 18.81
C LEU A 138 -7.32 19.94 18.92
N ALA A 139 -6.14 20.37 19.37
CA ALA A 139 -5.79 21.79 19.43
C ALA A 139 -5.81 22.44 18.03
N ILE A 140 -5.24 21.76 17.03
CA ILE A 140 -5.25 22.22 15.63
C ILE A 140 -6.69 22.33 15.10
N ASP A 141 -7.52 21.30 15.32
CA ASP A 141 -8.92 21.31 14.88
C ASP A 141 -9.69 22.48 15.50
N THR A 142 -9.52 22.73 16.80
CA THR A 142 -10.18 23.85 17.48
C THR A 142 -9.68 25.22 17.02
N TRP A 143 -8.39 25.36 16.68
CA TRP A 143 -7.81 26.62 16.22
C TRP A 143 -8.29 26.96 14.79
N PHE A 144 -8.30 25.96 13.90
CA PHE A 144 -8.73 26.14 12.51
C PHE A 144 -10.24 26.39 12.39
N ASN A 145 -11.04 25.76 13.26
CA ASN A 145 -12.48 26.00 13.30
C ASN A 145 -12.85 27.39 13.83
N TYR A 146 -11.92 28.09 14.49
CA TYR A 146 -12.09 29.47 14.97
C TYR A 146 -11.81 30.53 13.89
N GLU A 147 -11.06 30.21 12.83
CA GLU A 147 -10.79 31.15 11.72
C GLU A 147 -11.89 31.19 10.64
N ILE A 148 -12.85 30.25 10.66
CA ILE A 148 -13.90 30.12 9.62
C ILE A 148 -15.28 30.65 10.09
N ILE A 149 -15.41 31.09 11.35
CA ILE A 149 -16.62 31.71 11.92
C ILE A 149 -16.42 33.22 12.07
#